data_AF-A0A6G4U855-F1
#
_entry.id   AF-A0A6G4U855-F1
#
_cell.length_a   1.000
_cell.length_b   1.000
_cell.length_c   1.000
_cell.angle_alpha   90.00
_cell.angle_beta   90.00
_cell.angle_gamma   90.00
#
_symmetry.space_group_name_H-M   'P 1'
#
loop_
_entity.id
_entity.type
_entity.pdbx_description
1 polymer ?
#
loop_
_entity_poly.entity_id
_entity_poly.type
_entity_poly.pdbx_seq_one_letter_code
_entity_poly.pdbx_strand_id
1 'polypeptide(L)'
;MSATLASRRTDLVLLLVALVWGSSYLSAKTATAALAVLVVLFARYALSLAACLVLLFARRGTRSLRRDELRTGAVLGVTQAAVLVVETYGVAHTSAANAGLIISLTIVLTPLLDGGRLPPRFFAAAGVCVLAVGLLMSGTGLHAPRSGDLLMLAAAGIRAGHVALVGRLTKGRAVRPLQLTTVQTAVGTVLMLPFAAGGLPELARADGATWAQLAYLALFCSVFAFLAQTWAVQRTSASRASLLLGTEPVWAAAAGIGPGGERLTTATALGAALMVAGTYWGQAVERTHRAARERPADPSARDIADPWRRRQGRRRPQYQGRRRSQHQGRHRPRRLRHMNFLNSSGSSKSCGS
;
A
#
# COMPACT_ATOMS: atom_id res chain seq x y z
N MET A 1 -20.75 10.53 7.48
CA MET A 1 -19.98 9.92 8.60
C MET A 1 -19.11 8.72 8.20
N SER A 2 -19.50 7.90 7.20
CA SER A 2 -18.75 6.69 6.80
C SER A 2 -17.39 6.97 6.13
N ALA A 3 -17.28 7.99 5.27
CA ALA A 3 -16.03 8.30 4.56
C ALA A 3 -14.90 8.84 5.46
N THR A 4 -15.24 9.64 6.48
CA THR A 4 -14.27 10.18 7.45
C THR A 4 -13.74 9.09 8.38
N LEU A 5 -14.60 8.16 8.82
CA LEU A 5 -14.20 7.00 9.61
C LEU A 5 -13.28 6.05 8.82
N ALA A 6 -13.59 5.80 7.54
CA ALA A 6 -12.73 4.98 6.67
C ALA A 6 -11.34 5.59 6.47
N SER A 7 -11.27 6.92 6.29
CA SER A 7 -10.01 7.68 6.19
C SER A 7 -9.18 7.58 7.48
N ARG A 8 -9.80 7.76 8.65
CA ARG A 8 -9.12 7.61 9.95
C ARG A 8 -8.60 6.20 10.19
N ARG A 9 -9.35 5.18 9.77
CA ARG A 9 -8.96 3.77 9.90
C ARG A 9 -7.70 3.46 9.07
N THR A 10 -7.62 4.00 7.85
CA THR A 10 -6.42 3.86 7.00
C THR A 10 -5.21 4.55 7.62
N ASP A 11 -5.39 5.76 8.17
CA ASP A 11 -4.31 6.49 8.81
C ASP A 11 -3.77 5.74 10.04
N LEU A 12 -4.65 5.23 10.90
CA LEU A 12 -4.26 4.44 12.08
C LEU A 12 -3.49 3.17 11.68
N VAL A 13 -3.95 2.45 10.66
CA VAL A 13 -3.27 1.25 10.16
C VAL A 13 -1.86 1.59 9.70
N LEU A 14 -1.67 2.69 8.95
CA LEU A 14 -0.35 3.12 8.51
C LEU A 14 0.55 3.59 9.68
N LEU A 15 0.00 4.21 10.71
CA LEU A 15 0.77 4.54 11.92
C LEU A 15 1.20 3.29 12.69
N LEU A 16 0.38 2.23 12.73
CA LEU A 16 0.77 0.95 13.30
C LEU A 16 1.88 0.28 12.47
N VAL A 17 1.82 0.40 11.15
CA VAL A 17 2.91 -0.05 10.27
C VAL A 17 4.19 0.72 10.59
N ALA A 18 4.10 2.05 10.72
CA ALA A 18 5.25 2.89 11.06
C ALA A 18 5.86 2.52 12.42
N LEU A 19 5.03 2.17 13.40
CA LEU A 19 5.48 1.68 14.71
C LEU A 19 6.28 0.39 14.59
N VAL A 20 5.74 -0.58 13.87
CA VAL A 20 6.37 -1.89 13.69
C VAL A 20 7.67 -1.77 12.89
N TRP A 21 7.70 -0.97 11.81
CA TRP A 21 8.91 -0.75 11.04
C TRP A 21 9.97 0.06 11.79
N GLY A 22 9.58 1.08 12.56
CA GLY A 22 10.51 1.81 13.42
C GLY A 22 11.20 0.93 14.46
N SER A 23 10.46 0.03 15.10
CA SER A 23 11.02 -0.95 16.06
C SER A 23 11.77 -2.11 15.39
N SER A 24 11.55 -2.33 14.08
CA SER A 24 12.24 -3.37 13.32
C SER A 24 13.75 -3.13 13.16
N TYR A 25 14.23 -1.88 13.21
CA TYR A 25 15.66 -1.58 13.04
C TYR A 25 16.52 -2.23 14.12
N LEU A 26 16.06 -2.22 15.38
CA LEU A 26 16.75 -2.89 16.48
C LEU A 26 16.77 -4.42 16.28
N SER A 27 15.62 -5.00 15.89
CA SER A 27 15.48 -6.44 15.64
C SER A 27 16.30 -6.90 14.43
N ALA A 28 16.33 -6.11 13.37
CA ALA A 28 17.12 -6.39 12.18
C ALA A 28 18.62 -6.35 12.50
N LYS A 29 19.07 -5.31 13.20
CA LYS A 29 20.49 -5.15 13.57
C LYS A 29 21.00 -6.30 14.43
N THR A 30 20.21 -6.71 15.43
CA THR A 30 20.54 -7.84 16.31
C THR A 30 20.54 -9.17 15.57
N ALA A 31 19.53 -9.44 14.73
CA ALA A 31 19.49 -10.65 13.91
C ALA A 31 20.67 -10.71 12.92
N THR A 32 21.05 -9.59 12.29
CA THR A 32 22.19 -9.52 11.36
C THR A 32 23.56 -9.56 12.03
N ALA A 33 23.61 -9.42 13.37
CA ALA A 33 24.84 -9.64 14.12
C ALA A 33 25.06 -11.14 14.40
N ALA A 34 23.98 -11.93 14.48
CA ALA A 34 24.03 -13.38 14.71
C ALA A 34 24.12 -14.20 13.41
N LEU A 35 23.52 -13.71 12.32
CA LEU A 35 23.41 -14.43 11.05
C LEU A 35 23.74 -13.50 9.87
N ALA A 36 24.26 -14.06 8.79
CA ALA A 36 24.48 -13.31 7.55
C ALA A 36 23.18 -12.67 7.04
N VAL A 37 23.28 -11.46 6.47
CA VAL A 37 22.11 -10.66 6.02
C VAL A 37 21.16 -11.44 5.12
N LEU A 38 21.69 -12.17 4.12
CA LEU A 38 20.86 -12.92 3.18
C LEU A 38 20.18 -14.15 3.83
N VAL A 39 20.77 -14.71 4.89
CA VAL A 39 20.17 -15.79 5.69
C VAL A 39 19.00 -15.24 6.52
N VAL A 40 19.19 -14.09 7.17
CA VAL A 40 18.13 -13.37 7.90
C VAL A 40 16.96 -13.05 6.95
N LEU A 41 17.26 -12.52 5.76
CA LEU A 41 16.25 -12.18 4.77
C LEU A 41 15.53 -13.42 4.23
N PHE A 42 16.25 -14.50 3.92
CA PHE A 42 15.63 -15.77 3.53
C PHE A 42 14.68 -16.29 4.61
N ALA A 43 15.12 -16.37 5.86
CA ALA A 43 14.30 -16.82 6.98
C ALA A 43 13.06 -15.92 7.16
N ARG A 44 13.24 -14.60 7.11
CA ARG A 44 12.15 -13.61 7.18
C ARG A 44 11.13 -13.84 6.08
N TYR A 45 11.57 -14.03 4.84
CA TYR A 45 10.70 -14.27 3.69
C TYR A 45 10.00 -15.63 3.75
N ALA A 46 10.71 -16.70 4.10
CA ALA A 46 10.17 -18.05 4.21
C ALA A 46 9.11 -18.15 5.30
N LEU A 47 9.37 -17.60 6.49
CA LEU A 47 8.40 -17.52 7.59
C LEU A 47 7.18 -16.68 7.20
N SER A 48 7.39 -15.56 6.50
CA SER A 48 6.30 -14.71 6.01
C SER A 48 5.44 -15.45 4.99
N LEU A 49 6.05 -16.19 4.08
CA LEU A 49 5.36 -17.00 3.08
C LEU A 49 4.54 -18.10 3.77
N ALA A 50 5.12 -18.83 4.72
CA ALA A 50 4.40 -19.85 5.49
C ALA A 50 3.17 -19.26 6.19
N ALA A 51 3.33 -18.12 6.88
CA ALA A 51 2.22 -17.44 7.53
C ALA A 51 1.15 -16.95 6.53
N CYS A 52 1.56 -16.38 5.38
CA CYS A 52 0.63 -15.98 4.32
C CYS A 52 -0.16 -17.16 3.75
N LEU A 53 0.50 -18.32 3.54
CA LEU A 53 -0.15 -19.54 3.09
C LEU A 53 -1.16 -20.04 4.12
N VAL A 54 -0.79 -20.09 5.41
CA VAL A 54 -1.73 -20.45 6.50
C VAL A 54 -2.95 -19.53 6.47
N LEU A 55 -2.77 -18.21 6.37
CA LEU A 55 -3.87 -17.25 6.29
C LEU A 55 -4.74 -17.44 5.04
N LEU A 56 -4.15 -17.80 3.89
CA LEU A 56 -4.88 -18.10 2.66
C LEU A 56 -5.72 -19.38 2.80
N PHE A 57 -5.17 -20.43 3.41
CA PHE A 57 -5.87 -21.70 3.58
C PHE A 57 -6.95 -21.64 4.67
N ALA A 58 -6.72 -20.87 5.73
CA ALA A 58 -7.66 -20.67 6.83
C ALA A 58 -8.89 -19.82 6.45
N ARG A 59 -8.78 -18.94 5.45
CA ARG A 59 -9.92 -18.13 5.00
C ARG A 59 -10.90 -18.98 4.20
N ARG A 60 -12.19 -18.93 4.60
CA ARG A 60 -13.31 -19.41 3.79
C ARG A 60 -13.49 -18.46 2.59
N GLY A 61 -12.93 -18.81 1.44
CA GLY A 61 -12.95 -17.96 0.24
C GLY A 61 -12.07 -18.48 -0.90
N THR A 62 -11.90 -17.67 -1.95
CA THR A 62 -11.14 -18.05 -3.14
C THR A 62 -9.63 -18.06 -2.89
N ARG A 63 -9.08 -19.28 -2.79
CA ARG A 63 -7.64 -19.55 -2.65
C ARG A 63 -6.85 -19.34 -3.95
N SER A 64 -7.54 -19.28 -5.09
CA SER A 64 -6.92 -19.13 -6.40
C SER A 64 -6.24 -17.77 -6.54
N LEU A 65 -5.05 -17.77 -7.14
CA LEU A 65 -4.35 -16.55 -7.56
C LEU A 65 -4.77 -16.20 -8.98
N ARG A 66 -5.19 -14.95 -9.19
CA ARG A 66 -5.50 -14.46 -10.54
C ARG A 66 -4.20 -14.18 -11.30
N ARG A 67 -4.20 -14.34 -12.63
CA ARG A 67 -3.03 -14.02 -13.47
C ARG A 67 -2.53 -12.59 -13.26
N ASP A 68 -3.44 -11.63 -13.06
CA ASP A 68 -3.09 -10.24 -12.76
C ASP A 68 -2.40 -10.08 -11.39
N GLU A 69 -2.85 -10.83 -10.37
CA GLU A 69 -2.22 -10.85 -9.03
C GLU A 69 -0.84 -11.51 -9.08
N LEU A 70 -0.65 -12.55 -9.89
CA LEU A 70 0.66 -13.17 -10.11
C LEU A 70 1.63 -12.22 -10.81
N ARG A 71 1.21 -11.57 -11.91
CA ARG A 71 2.06 -10.64 -12.66
C ARG A 71 2.42 -9.41 -11.83
N THR A 72 1.42 -8.78 -11.24
CA THR A 72 1.62 -7.60 -10.39
C THR A 72 2.42 -7.97 -9.14
N GLY A 73 2.12 -9.10 -8.51
CA GLY A 73 2.82 -9.60 -7.33
C GLY A 73 4.28 -9.97 -7.61
N ALA A 74 4.59 -10.50 -8.79
CA ALA A 74 5.97 -10.80 -9.17
C ALA A 74 6.82 -9.53 -9.29
N VAL A 75 6.33 -8.52 -10.02
CA VAL A 75 7.03 -7.24 -10.17
C VAL A 75 7.19 -6.53 -8.83
N LEU A 76 6.13 -6.48 -8.03
CA LEU A 76 6.18 -5.89 -6.69
C LEU A 76 7.10 -6.70 -5.76
N GLY A 77 7.16 -8.03 -5.93
CA GLY A 77 8.00 -8.92 -5.12
C GLY A 77 9.48 -8.70 -5.37
N VAL A 78 9.88 -8.53 -6.64
CA VAL A 78 11.26 -8.19 -6.99
C VAL A 78 11.66 -6.84 -6.40
N THR A 79 10.80 -5.83 -6.55
CA THR A 79 11.09 -4.49 -6.01
C THR A 79 11.10 -4.49 -4.47
N GLN A 80 10.20 -5.23 -3.81
CA GLN A 80 10.19 -5.39 -2.35
C GLN A 80 11.44 -6.13 -1.85
N ALA A 81 11.90 -7.17 -2.56
CA ALA A 81 13.15 -7.87 -2.26
C ALA A 81 14.34 -6.93 -2.39
N ALA A 82 14.40 -6.11 -3.45
CA ALA A 82 15.45 -5.10 -3.61
C ALA A 82 15.45 -4.08 -2.46
N VAL A 83 14.27 -3.60 -2.04
CA VAL A 83 14.15 -2.73 -0.85
C VAL A 83 14.76 -3.42 0.37
N LEU A 84 14.29 -4.62 0.73
CA LEU A 84 14.73 -5.28 1.95
C LEU A 84 16.22 -5.67 1.93
N VAL A 85 16.77 -6.07 0.78
CA VAL A 85 18.20 -6.36 0.65
C VAL A 85 19.02 -5.11 0.92
N VAL A 86 18.76 -4.04 0.16
CA VAL A 86 19.56 -2.80 0.29
C VAL A 86 19.34 -2.16 1.67
N GLU A 87 18.10 -2.17 2.18
CA GLU A 87 17.74 -1.67 3.51
C GLU A 87 18.45 -2.43 4.64
N THR A 88 18.43 -3.76 4.59
CA THR A 88 19.04 -4.57 5.66
C THR A 88 20.57 -4.47 5.64
N TYR A 89 21.19 -4.45 4.46
CA TYR A 89 22.63 -4.22 4.35
C TYR A 89 23.04 -2.84 4.86
N GLY A 90 22.31 -1.78 4.54
CA GLY A 90 22.68 -0.46 5.07
C GLY A 90 22.47 -0.35 6.57
N VAL A 91 21.37 -0.88 7.13
CA VAL A 91 21.15 -0.94 8.59
C VAL A 91 22.29 -1.69 9.31
N ALA A 92 22.80 -2.77 8.71
CA ALA A 92 23.93 -3.51 9.26
C ALA A 92 25.24 -2.69 9.31
N HIS A 93 25.40 -1.70 8.41
CA HIS A 93 26.63 -0.91 8.26
C HIS A 93 26.48 0.58 8.65
N THR A 94 25.35 0.97 9.24
CA THR A 94 25.15 2.32 9.77
C THR A 94 24.56 2.31 11.19
N SER A 95 24.42 3.50 11.77
CA SER A 95 23.66 3.68 13.01
C SER A 95 22.16 3.58 12.71
N ALA A 96 21.37 3.09 13.66
CA ALA A 96 19.90 3.08 13.52
C ALA A 96 19.36 4.51 13.32
N ALA A 97 20.04 5.50 13.93
CA ALA A 97 19.70 6.90 13.80
C ALA A 97 19.90 7.45 12.37
N ASN A 98 21.07 7.22 11.76
CA ASN A 98 21.33 7.65 10.38
C ASN A 98 20.40 6.90 9.40
N ALA A 99 20.17 5.60 9.61
CA ALA A 99 19.23 4.82 8.78
C ALA A 99 17.81 5.40 8.83
N GLY A 100 17.29 5.70 10.02
CA GLY A 100 15.98 6.32 10.22
C GLY A 100 15.88 7.71 9.59
N LEU A 101 16.94 8.52 9.67
CA LEU A 101 16.99 9.82 8.99
C LEU A 101 16.93 9.67 7.47
N ILE A 102 17.76 8.80 6.91
CA ILE A 102 17.90 8.68 5.47
C ILE A 102 16.64 8.03 4.85
N ILE A 103 16.07 7.00 5.49
CA ILE A 103 14.86 6.34 4.99
C ILE A 103 13.63 7.27 5.03
N SER A 104 13.61 8.27 5.92
CA SER A 104 12.54 9.28 5.97
C SER A 104 12.46 10.16 4.72
N LEU A 105 13.52 10.20 3.90
CA LEU A 105 13.50 10.87 2.59
C LEU A 105 12.45 10.28 1.64
N THR A 106 11.97 9.05 1.91
CA THR A 106 10.81 8.47 1.23
C THR A 106 9.57 9.38 1.27
N ILE A 107 9.40 10.23 2.29
CA ILE A 107 8.32 11.23 2.39
C ILE A 107 8.36 12.21 1.21
N VAL A 108 9.57 12.59 0.76
CA VAL A 108 9.79 13.51 -0.36
C VAL A 108 9.86 12.75 -1.69
N LEU A 109 10.57 11.62 -1.73
CA LEU A 109 10.82 10.87 -2.96
C LEU A 109 9.57 10.17 -3.50
N THR A 110 8.75 9.57 -2.64
CA THR A 110 7.54 8.83 -3.06
C THR A 110 6.58 9.72 -3.86
N PRO A 111 6.21 10.93 -3.42
CA PRO A 111 5.31 11.79 -4.19
C PRO A 111 5.88 12.24 -5.54
N LEU A 112 7.20 12.48 -5.62
CA LEU A 112 7.87 12.81 -6.88
C LEU A 112 7.77 11.63 -7.86
N LEU A 113 8.01 10.41 -7.36
CA LEU A 113 7.95 9.19 -8.16
C LEU A 113 6.54 8.71 -8.47
N ASP A 114 5.53 9.06 -7.67
CA ASP A 114 4.11 8.69 -7.89
C ASP A 114 3.50 9.46 -9.08
N GLY A 115 4.16 10.52 -9.57
CA GLY A 115 3.69 11.32 -10.70
C GLY A 115 2.51 12.25 -10.35
N GLY A 116 2.16 12.33 -9.07
CA GLY A 116 1.18 13.28 -8.55
C GLY A 116 1.77 14.69 -8.51
N ARG A 117 1.22 15.63 -9.29
CA ARG A 117 1.58 17.07 -9.21
C ARG A 117 1.04 17.68 -7.91
N LEU A 118 1.75 17.45 -6.81
CA LEU A 118 1.43 18.03 -5.51
C LEU A 118 1.89 19.50 -5.44
N PRO A 119 1.18 20.36 -4.69
CA PRO A 119 1.52 21.76 -4.59
C PRO A 119 2.81 21.96 -3.77
N PRO A 120 3.56 23.06 -3.96
CA PRO A 120 4.83 23.33 -3.24
C PRO A 120 4.71 23.24 -1.71
N ARG A 121 3.56 23.65 -1.15
CA ARG A 121 3.23 23.51 0.28
C ARG A 121 3.30 22.07 0.81
N PHE A 122 3.09 21.06 -0.04
CA PHE A 122 3.28 19.65 0.35
C PHE A 122 4.75 19.36 0.59
N PHE A 123 5.62 19.80 -0.32
CA PHE A 123 7.07 19.61 -0.21
C PHE A 123 7.67 20.41 0.95
N ALA A 124 7.10 21.58 1.27
CA ALA A 124 7.44 22.29 2.49
C ALA A 124 7.13 21.46 3.75
N ALA A 125 5.94 20.85 3.82
CA ALA A 125 5.57 19.96 4.93
C ALA A 125 6.48 18.71 5.01
N ALA A 126 6.82 18.12 3.87
CA ALA A 126 7.77 17.02 3.79
C ALA A 126 9.18 17.45 4.27
N GLY A 127 9.62 18.66 3.92
CA GLY A 127 10.86 19.25 4.42
C GLY A 127 10.86 19.42 5.94
N VAL A 128 9.73 19.88 6.52
CA VAL A 128 9.56 19.93 7.98
C VAL A 128 9.68 18.54 8.59
N CYS A 129 9.11 17.50 7.97
CA CYS A 129 9.25 16.13 8.45
C CYS A 129 10.72 15.67 8.42
N VAL A 130 11.46 15.95 7.34
CA VAL A 130 12.89 15.59 7.24
C VAL A 130 13.71 16.31 8.32
N LEU A 131 13.47 17.61 8.54
CA LEU A 131 14.11 18.37 9.62
C LEU A 131 13.76 17.79 11.00
N ALA A 132 12.50 17.39 11.20
CA ALA A 132 12.03 16.76 12.42
C ALA A 132 12.79 15.46 12.72
N VAL A 133 13.05 14.63 11.69
CA VAL A 133 13.89 13.44 11.86
C VAL A 133 15.33 13.82 12.18
N GLY A 134 15.89 14.83 11.52
CA GLY A 134 17.25 15.30 11.85
C GLY A 134 17.38 15.67 13.33
N LEU A 135 16.35 16.32 13.88
CA LEU A 135 16.30 16.71 15.28
C LEU A 135 16.02 15.54 16.25
N LEU A 136 15.20 14.56 15.83
CA LEU A 136 15.02 13.31 16.58
C LEU A 136 16.34 12.59 16.76
N MET A 137 17.13 12.50 15.69
CA MET A 137 18.37 11.72 15.62
C MET A 137 19.57 12.47 16.19
N SER A 138 19.51 13.81 16.30
CA SER A 138 20.56 14.58 16.97
C SER A 138 20.59 14.35 18.48
N GLY A 139 19.47 13.96 19.10
CA GLY A 139 19.40 13.60 20.52
C GLY A 139 20.28 12.39 20.89
N THR A 140 20.53 11.50 19.94
CA THR A 140 21.44 10.33 20.08
C THR A 140 22.84 10.60 19.52
N GLY A 141 23.10 11.83 19.07
CA GLY A 141 24.29 12.23 18.31
C GLY A 141 24.17 11.86 16.83
N LEU A 142 24.21 12.87 15.94
CA LEU A 142 24.41 12.61 14.51
C LEU A 142 25.82 12.05 14.33
N HIS A 143 25.90 10.85 13.75
CA HIS A 143 27.18 10.19 13.52
C HIS A 143 27.73 10.61 12.15
N ALA A 144 29.05 10.70 12.04
CA ALA A 144 29.71 10.91 10.76
C ALA A 144 29.23 9.88 9.72
N PRO A 145 29.07 10.28 8.43
CA PRO A 145 28.55 9.39 7.40
C PRO A 145 29.32 8.07 7.33
N ARG A 146 28.59 6.96 7.24
CA ARG A 146 29.14 5.60 7.16
C ARG A 146 28.86 4.98 5.81
N SER A 147 29.54 3.88 5.48
CA SER A 147 29.30 3.13 4.24
C SER A 147 27.85 2.66 4.09
N GLY A 148 27.17 2.35 5.19
CA GLY A 148 25.75 1.99 5.19
C GLY A 148 24.80 3.13 4.81
N ASP A 149 25.21 4.40 4.94
CA ASP A 149 24.35 5.56 4.66
C ASP A 149 24.03 5.69 3.17
N LEU A 150 24.99 5.40 2.30
CA LEU A 150 24.76 5.37 0.86
C LEU A 150 23.78 4.27 0.47
N LEU A 151 23.88 3.10 1.10
CA LEU A 151 22.91 2.02 0.93
C LEU A 151 21.52 2.47 1.43
N MET A 152 21.44 3.26 2.50
CA MET A 152 20.14 3.76 2.99
C MET A 152 19.53 4.78 2.07
N LEU A 153 20.35 5.59 1.43
CA LEU A 153 19.87 6.52 0.42
C LEU A 153 19.33 5.76 -0.81
N ALA A 154 20.07 4.73 -1.25
CA ALA A 154 19.60 3.85 -2.32
C ALA A 154 18.30 3.14 -1.94
N ALA A 155 18.20 2.57 -0.73
CA ALA A 155 17.00 1.93 -0.22
C ALA A 155 15.81 2.90 -0.17
N ALA A 156 16.01 4.15 0.26
CA ALA A 156 14.96 5.18 0.27
C ALA A 156 14.42 5.44 -1.14
N GLY A 157 15.30 5.53 -2.15
CA GLY A 157 14.90 5.69 -3.55
C GLY A 157 14.11 4.48 -4.08
N ILE A 158 14.63 3.26 -3.85
CA ILE A 158 13.98 2.02 -4.29
C ILE A 158 12.62 1.85 -3.59
N ARG A 159 12.55 2.13 -2.28
CA ARG A 159 11.33 2.04 -1.47
C ARG A 159 10.28 3.04 -1.95
N ALA A 160 10.67 4.29 -2.17
CA ALA A 160 9.78 5.30 -2.75
C ALA A 160 9.22 4.86 -4.11
N GLY A 161 10.08 4.31 -4.98
CA GLY A 161 9.67 3.73 -6.26
C GLY A 161 8.71 2.55 -6.10
N HIS A 162 8.99 1.64 -5.15
CA HIS A 162 8.14 0.50 -4.83
C HIS A 162 6.75 0.96 -4.35
N VAL A 163 6.65 1.88 -3.39
CA VAL A 163 5.35 2.38 -2.90
C VAL A 163 4.54 3.05 -4.01
N ALA A 164 5.19 3.88 -4.83
CA ALA A 164 4.56 4.48 -6.00
C ALA A 164 4.09 3.42 -7.02
N LEU A 165 4.88 2.36 -7.22
CA LEU A 165 4.52 1.24 -8.10
C LEU A 165 3.34 0.43 -7.56
N VAL A 166 3.28 0.17 -6.24
CA VAL A 166 2.11 -0.43 -5.58
C VAL A 166 0.87 0.41 -5.88
N GLY A 167 0.94 1.73 -5.69
CA GLY A 167 -0.14 2.65 -6.02
C GLY A 167 -0.61 2.51 -7.47
N ARG A 168 0.33 2.60 -8.43
CA ARG A 168 0.03 2.51 -9.86
C ARG A 168 -0.55 1.16 -10.30
N LEU A 169 0.06 0.07 -9.87
CA LEU A 169 -0.31 -1.27 -10.35
C LEU A 169 -1.58 -1.80 -9.68
N THR A 170 -1.97 -1.26 -8.52
CA THR A 170 -3.18 -1.70 -7.81
C THR A 170 -4.39 -0.77 -8.02
N LYS A 171 -4.17 0.47 -8.48
CA LYS A 171 -5.26 1.44 -8.73
C LYS A 171 -6.24 0.93 -9.77
N GLY A 172 -7.53 0.92 -9.40
CA GLY A 172 -8.63 0.50 -10.29
C GLY A 172 -8.68 -1.00 -10.59
N ARG A 173 -7.80 -1.81 -9.99
CA ARG A 173 -7.77 -3.27 -10.16
C ARG A 173 -8.34 -3.97 -8.94
N ALA A 174 -9.07 -5.06 -9.16
CA ALA A 174 -9.59 -5.92 -8.11
C ALA A 174 -8.53 -6.91 -7.59
N VAL A 175 -7.35 -6.40 -7.21
CA VAL A 175 -6.23 -7.18 -6.67
C VAL A 175 -6.33 -7.25 -5.15
N ARG A 176 -6.32 -8.46 -4.61
CA ARG A 176 -6.51 -8.68 -3.17
C ARG A 176 -5.16 -8.56 -2.43
N PRO A 177 -5.07 -7.76 -1.36
CA PRO A 177 -3.81 -7.54 -0.65
C PRO A 177 -3.12 -8.82 -0.17
N LEU A 178 -3.86 -9.78 0.40
CA LEU A 178 -3.26 -11.01 0.94
C LEU A 178 -2.60 -11.86 -0.15
N GLN A 179 -3.28 -12.02 -1.29
CA GLN A 179 -2.77 -12.74 -2.44
C GLN A 179 -1.53 -12.04 -2.99
N LEU A 180 -1.57 -10.71 -3.09
CA LEU A 180 -0.44 -9.93 -3.57
C LEU A 180 0.77 -10.05 -2.64
N THR A 181 0.59 -9.92 -1.32
CA THR A 181 1.65 -10.12 -0.32
C THR A 181 2.17 -11.55 -0.32
N THR A 182 1.33 -12.56 -0.56
CA THR A 182 1.77 -13.95 -0.69
C THR A 182 2.69 -14.14 -1.88
N VAL A 183 2.34 -13.58 -3.05
CA VAL A 183 3.19 -13.66 -4.24
C VAL A 183 4.49 -12.90 -4.02
N GLN A 184 4.44 -11.71 -3.42
CA GLN A 184 5.64 -10.92 -3.11
C GLN A 184 6.60 -11.65 -2.17
N THR A 185 6.08 -12.29 -1.12
CA THR A 185 6.87 -13.07 -0.16
C THR A 185 7.40 -14.37 -0.76
N ALA A 186 6.65 -15.01 -1.66
CA ALA A 186 7.12 -16.17 -2.42
C ALA A 186 8.30 -15.80 -3.33
N VAL A 187 8.18 -14.69 -4.07
CA VAL A 187 9.25 -14.18 -4.94
C VAL A 187 10.50 -13.86 -4.12
N GLY A 188 10.35 -13.14 -3.00
CA GLY A 188 11.47 -12.86 -2.11
C GLY A 188 12.15 -14.12 -1.57
N THR A 189 11.37 -15.13 -1.17
CA THR A 189 11.90 -16.42 -0.70
C THR A 189 12.76 -17.10 -1.76
N VAL A 190 12.24 -17.19 -3.00
CA VAL A 190 12.95 -17.80 -4.13
C VAL A 190 14.21 -17.02 -4.50
N LEU A 191 14.15 -15.68 -4.49
CA LEU A 191 15.31 -14.85 -4.82
C LEU A 191 16.42 -14.95 -3.77
N MET A 192 16.08 -15.10 -2.49
CA MET A 192 17.09 -15.19 -1.42
C MET A 192 17.70 -16.58 -1.27
N LEU A 193 16.97 -17.64 -1.64
CA LEU A 193 17.37 -19.04 -1.40
C LEU A 193 18.79 -19.38 -1.90
N PRO A 194 19.21 -19.07 -3.15
CA PRO A 194 20.54 -19.42 -3.63
C PRO A 194 21.66 -18.81 -2.79
N PHE A 195 21.45 -17.60 -2.28
CA PHE A 195 22.44 -16.85 -1.52
C PHE A 195 22.43 -17.19 -0.02
N ALA A 196 21.33 -17.75 0.49
CA ALA A 196 21.20 -18.19 1.88
C ALA A 196 21.63 -19.64 2.10
N ALA A 197 21.73 -20.45 1.04
CA ALA A 197 21.94 -21.90 1.11
C ALA A 197 23.14 -22.29 2.00
N GLY A 198 24.27 -21.58 1.88
CA GLY A 198 25.48 -21.85 2.66
C GLY A 198 25.34 -21.58 4.17
N GLY A 199 24.41 -20.70 4.57
CA GLY A 199 24.19 -20.33 5.98
C GLY A 199 22.99 -21.01 6.64
N LEU A 200 22.29 -21.92 5.95
CA LEU A 200 21.16 -22.65 6.54
C LEU A 200 21.53 -23.52 7.76
N PRO A 201 22.72 -24.17 7.82
CA PRO A 201 23.12 -24.90 9.02
C PRO A 201 23.31 -24.00 10.25
N GLU A 202 23.77 -22.77 10.06
CA GLU A 202 23.90 -21.78 11.15
C GLU A 202 22.53 -21.29 11.62
N LEU A 203 21.63 -21.01 10.68
CA LEU A 203 20.23 -20.66 10.98
C LEU A 203 19.55 -21.76 11.81
N ALA A 204 19.76 -23.03 11.49
CA ALA A 204 19.19 -24.15 12.23
C ALA A 204 19.73 -24.27 13.66
N ARG A 205 20.95 -23.78 13.92
CA ARG A 205 21.60 -23.76 15.23
C ARG A 205 21.40 -22.44 16.00
N ALA A 206 20.71 -21.47 15.39
CA ALA A 206 20.45 -20.18 16.02
C ALA A 206 19.61 -20.36 17.30
N ASP A 207 19.87 -19.50 18.29
CA ASP A 207 19.20 -19.57 19.58
C ASP A 207 17.73 -19.10 19.52
N GLY A 208 16.99 -19.34 20.61
CA GLY A 208 15.58 -18.97 20.69
C GLY A 208 15.34 -17.45 20.56
N ALA A 209 16.31 -16.62 21.00
CA ALA A 209 16.23 -15.17 20.88
C ALA A 209 16.30 -14.72 19.42
N THR A 210 17.22 -15.28 18.63
CA THR A 210 17.34 -15.03 17.19
C THR A 210 16.08 -15.46 16.45
N TRP A 211 15.54 -16.65 16.77
CA TRP A 211 14.26 -17.10 16.19
C TRP A 211 13.08 -16.20 16.54
N ALA A 212 13.02 -15.68 17.77
CA ALA A 212 12.00 -14.71 18.17
C ALA A 212 12.10 -13.40 17.36
N GLN A 213 13.31 -12.89 17.13
CA GLN A 213 13.56 -11.72 16.28
C GLN A 213 13.15 -11.99 14.82
N LEU A 214 13.52 -13.15 14.26
CA LEU A 214 13.12 -13.55 12.91
C LEU A 214 11.60 -13.68 12.77
N ALA A 215 10.93 -14.27 13.76
CA ALA A 215 9.48 -14.37 13.81
C ALA A 215 8.83 -12.98 13.88
N TYR A 216 9.36 -12.07 14.68
CA TYR A 216 8.89 -10.69 14.76
C TYR A 216 9.04 -9.96 13.41
N LEU A 217 10.21 -10.06 12.78
CA LEU A 217 10.49 -9.49 11.46
C LEU A 217 9.59 -10.06 10.36
N ALA A 218 9.28 -11.36 10.42
CA ALA A 218 8.43 -12.03 9.46
C ALA A 218 6.95 -11.69 9.66
N LEU A 219 6.41 -11.86 10.87
CA LEU A 219 4.96 -11.76 11.10
C LEU A 219 4.50 -10.31 11.15
N PHE A 220 5.20 -9.46 11.90
CA PHE A 220 4.79 -8.08 12.09
C PHE A 220 5.39 -7.19 11.00
N CYS A 221 6.70 -7.24 10.82
CA CYS A 221 7.40 -6.30 9.92
C CYS A 221 7.28 -6.67 8.45
N SER A 222 6.85 -7.89 8.11
CA SER A 222 6.60 -8.31 6.73
C SER A 222 5.12 -8.60 6.48
N VAL A 223 4.54 -9.64 7.07
CA VAL A 223 3.16 -10.05 6.76
C VAL A 223 2.16 -8.95 7.09
N PHE A 224 2.10 -8.49 8.34
CA PHE A 224 1.21 -7.41 8.74
C PHE A 224 1.54 -6.12 7.98
N ALA A 225 2.79 -5.68 8.02
CA ALA A 225 3.19 -4.39 7.46
C ALA A 225 2.95 -4.26 5.95
N PHE A 226 3.41 -5.21 5.13
CA PHE A 226 3.23 -5.13 3.67
C PHE A 226 1.77 -5.36 3.25
N LEU A 227 1.03 -6.22 3.97
CA LEU A 227 -0.42 -6.39 3.76
C LEU A 227 -1.16 -5.08 4.04
N ALA A 228 -0.88 -4.47 5.19
CA ALA A 228 -1.48 -3.22 5.64
C ALA A 228 -1.12 -2.06 4.70
N GLN A 229 0.16 -1.94 4.32
CA GLN A 229 0.62 -0.94 3.35
C GLN A 229 -0.08 -1.09 2.01
N THR A 230 -0.12 -2.30 1.44
CA THR A 230 -0.81 -2.56 0.17
C THR A 230 -2.29 -2.18 0.27
N TRP A 231 -2.96 -2.64 1.33
CA TRP A 231 -4.37 -2.35 1.60
C TRP A 231 -4.64 -0.85 1.76
N ALA A 232 -3.74 -0.12 2.43
CA ALA A 232 -3.86 1.30 2.68
C ALA A 232 -3.60 2.11 1.41
N VAL A 233 -2.53 1.81 0.66
CA VAL A 233 -2.18 2.46 -0.61
C VAL A 233 -3.31 2.32 -1.63
N GLN A 234 -3.99 1.17 -1.69
CA GLN A 234 -5.18 0.98 -2.52
C GLN A 234 -6.36 1.89 -2.16
N ARG A 235 -6.43 2.36 -0.91
CA ARG A 235 -7.52 3.20 -0.37
C ARG A 235 -7.14 4.67 -0.22
N THR A 236 -5.87 5.00 -0.38
CA THR A 236 -5.31 6.34 -0.24
C THR A 236 -4.42 6.66 -1.44
N SER A 237 -3.45 7.56 -1.29
CA SER A 237 -2.40 7.83 -2.27
C SER A 237 -1.06 7.32 -1.74
N ALA A 238 -0.11 7.01 -2.63
CA ALA A 238 1.25 6.65 -2.23
C ALA A 238 1.90 7.80 -1.43
N SER A 239 1.68 9.05 -1.85
CA SER A 239 2.16 10.26 -1.16
C SER A 239 1.63 10.42 0.26
N ARG A 240 0.35 10.10 0.49
CA ARG A 240 -0.22 10.15 1.84
C ARG A 240 0.27 8.98 2.69
N ALA A 241 0.42 7.80 2.10
CA ALA A 241 1.00 6.67 2.79
C ALA A 241 2.44 6.97 3.23
N SER A 242 3.27 7.55 2.36
CA SER A 242 4.66 7.89 2.69
C SER A 242 4.79 8.92 3.81
N LEU A 243 3.88 9.89 3.94
CA LEU A 243 3.86 10.81 5.08
C LEU A 243 3.66 10.09 6.43
N LEU A 244 2.70 9.17 6.48
CA LEU A 244 2.39 8.44 7.72
C LEU A 244 3.47 7.41 8.05
N LEU A 245 3.95 6.69 7.04
CA LEU A 245 5.06 5.75 7.18
C LEU A 245 6.35 6.49 7.56
N GLY A 246 6.53 7.71 7.07
CA GLY A 246 7.63 8.60 7.43
C GLY A 246 7.75 8.93 8.92
N THR A 247 6.75 8.60 9.74
CA THR A 247 6.82 8.68 11.20
C THR A 247 7.60 7.53 11.84
N GLU A 248 8.06 6.54 11.07
CA GLU A 248 8.93 5.43 11.51
C GLU A 248 10.06 5.84 12.47
N PRO A 249 10.82 6.93 12.22
CA PRO A 249 11.93 7.31 13.10
C PRO A 249 11.48 7.77 14.49
N VAL A 250 10.25 8.27 14.65
CA VAL A 250 9.68 8.61 15.96
C VAL A 250 9.52 7.34 16.80
N TRP A 251 9.04 6.27 16.17
CA TRP A 251 8.83 4.99 16.85
C TRP A 251 10.14 4.25 17.11
N ALA A 252 11.11 4.39 16.21
CA ALA A 252 12.47 3.91 16.45
C ALA A 252 13.08 4.61 17.68
N ALA A 253 12.98 5.94 17.77
CA ALA A 253 13.43 6.70 18.93
C ALA A 253 12.67 6.32 20.21
N ALA A 254 11.35 6.11 20.13
CA ALA A 254 10.55 5.67 21.28
C ALA A 254 10.98 4.27 21.79
N ALA A 255 11.30 3.35 20.86
CA ALA A 255 11.85 2.04 21.22
C ALA A 255 13.26 2.14 21.83
N GLY A 256 14.07 3.09 21.38
CA GLY A 256 15.38 3.40 22.00
C GLY A 256 15.24 3.97 23.41
N ILE A 257 14.31 4.90 23.63
CA ILE A 257 14.09 5.53 24.94
C ILE A 257 13.49 4.55 25.96
N GLY A 258 12.53 3.74 25.54
CA GLY A 258 11.85 2.79 26.42
C GLY A 258 12.75 1.60 26.77
N PRO A 259 12.65 0.47 26.05
CA PRO A 259 13.44 -0.72 26.35
C PRO A 259 14.95 -0.53 26.13
N GLY A 260 15.39 0.42 25.28
CA GLY A 260 16.81 0.71 25.06
C GLY A 260 17.47 1.59 26.13
N GLY A 261 16.69 2.20 27.03
CA GLY A 261 17.19 3.04 28.13
C GLY A 261 17.81 4.38 27.69
N GLU A 262 17.59 4.81 26.45
CA GLU A 262 18.07 6.12 25.97
C GLU A 262 17.34 7.26 26.67
N ARG A 263 18.03 8.38 26.94
CA ARG A 263 17.41 9.53 27.60
C ARG A 263 16.61 10.36 26.60
N LEU A 264 15.39 10.74 26.98
CA LEU A 264 14.61 11.71 26.24
C LEU A 264 15.31 13.08 26.30
N THR A 265 15.80 13.56 25.16
CA THR A 265 16.38 14.90 25.05
C THR A 265 15.33 15.91 24.59
N THR A 266 15.56 17.19 24.84
CA THR A 266 14.74 18.30 24.31
C THR A 266 14.72 18.30 22.78
N ALA A 267 15.83 17.92 22.13
CA ALA A 267 15.90 17.76 20.68
C ALA A 267 14.97 16.64 20.19
N THR A 268 14.97 15.49 20.87
CA THR A 268 14.08 14.37 20.54
C THR A 268 12.60 14.74 20.74
N ALA A 269 12.26 15.45 21.82
CA ALA A 269 10.90 15.91 22.05
C ALA A 269 10.42 16.92 20.98
N LEU A 270 11.26 17.89 20.63
CA LEU A 270 10.96 18.88 19.60
C LEU A 270 10.86 18.23 18.20
N GLY A 271 11.74 17.28 17.90
CA GLY A 271 11.69 16.51 16.66
C GLY A 271 10.40 15.70 16.55
N ALA A 272 9.96 15.05 17.63
CA ALA A 272 8.68 14.34 17.64
C ALA A 272 7.49 15.29 17.38
N ALA A 273 7.47 16.45 18.03
CA ALA A 273 6.42 17.46 17.83
C ALA A 273 6.38 18.00 16.39
N LEU A 274 7.56 18.31 15.82
CA LEU A 274 7.67 18.76 14.43
C LEU A 274 7.24 17.67 13.44
N MET A 275 7.55 16.41 13.70
CA MET A 275 7.14 15.29 12.86
C MET A 275 5.62 15.18 12.80
N VAL A 276 4.96 15.27 13.97
CA VAL A 276 3.50 15.28 14.05
C VAL A 276 2.92 16.46 13.27
N ALA A 277 3.42 17.67 13.51
CA ALA A 277 2.95 18.88 12.84
C ALA A 277 3.12 18.82 11.32
N GLY A 278 4.31 18.45 10.85
CA GLY A 278 4.63 18.31 9.42
C GLY A 278 3.77 17.24 8.73
N THR A 279 3.58 16.09 9.38
CA THR A 279 2.74 15.01 8.85
C THR A 279 1.30 15.46 8.67
N TYR A 280 0.69 16.06 9.70
CA TYR A 280 -0.69 16.56 9.62
C TYR A 280 -0.84 17.70 8.61
N TRP A 281 0.15 18.60 8.52
CA TRP A 281 0.15 19.66 7.52
C TRP A 281 0.19 19.11 6.09
N GLY A 282 1.12 18.19 5.82
CA GLY A 282 1.24 17.53 4.51
C GLY A 282 -0.03 16.77 4.12
N GLN A 283 -0.65 16.08 5.07
CA GLN A 283 -1.93 15.41 4.86
C GLN A 283 -3.06 16.38 4.54
N ALA A 284 -3.18 17.49 5.28
CA ALA A 284 -4.21 18.49 5.02
C ALA A 284 -4.07 19.09 3.60
N VAL A 285 -2.83 19.36 3.19
CA VAL A 285 -2.49 19.83 1.86
C VAL A 285 -2.87 18.81 0.78
N GLU A 286 -2.51 17.55 0.95
CA GLU A 286 -2.79 16.45 0.01
C GLU A 286 -4.30 16.24 -0.15
N ARG A 287 -5.03 16.17 0.97
CA ARG A 287 -6.49 15.99 0.99
C ARG A 287 -7.19 17.11 0.23
N THR A 288 -6.79 18.36 0.49
CA THR A 288 -7.37 19.53 -0.17
C THR A 288 -7.08 19.53 -1.67
N HIS A 289 -5.86 19.19 -2.06
CA HIS A 289 -5.46 19.12 -3.46
C HIS A 289 -6.25 18.03 -4.22
N ARG A 290 -6.43 16.87 -3.60
CA ARG A 290 -7.20 15.76 -4.19
C ARG A 290 -8.68 16.09 -4.32
N ALA A 291 -9.28 16.66 -3.28
CA ALA A 291 -10.68 17.10 -3.32
C ALA A 291 -10.94 18.15 -4.42
N ALA A 292 -9.97 19.04 -4.70
CA ALA A 292 -10.08 20.00 -5.79
C ALA A 292 -10.05 19.35 -7.18
N ARG A 293 -9.32 18.24 -7.35
CA ARG A 293 -9.23 17.48 -8.62
C ARG A 293 -10.43 16.57 -8.90
N GLU A 294 -11.09 16.09 -7.85
CA GLU A 294 -12.26 15.22 -7.95
C GLU A 294 -13.58 16.00 -8.14
N ARG A 295 -13.56 17.34 -8.03
CA ARG A 295 -14.72 18.17 -8.38
C ARG A 295 -15.01 18.04 -9.88
N PRO A 296 -16.23 17.64 -10.29
CA PRO A 296 -16.62 17.66 -11.69
C PRO A 296 -16.39 19.05 -12.26
N ALA A 297 -15.77 19.16 -13.42
CA ALA A 297 -15.72 20.42 -14.16
C ALA A 297 -17.16 20.91 -14.31
N ASP A 298 -17.44 22.12 -13.82
CA ASP A 298 -18.77 22.71 -13.84
C ASP A 298 -19.36 22.63 -15.27
N PRO A 299 -20.49 21.92 -15.48
CA PRO A 299 -21.15 21.87 -16.77
C PRO A 299 -21.50 23.26 -17.32
N SER A 300 -21.73 24.25 -16.44
CA SER A 300 -22.06 25.62 -16.81
C SER A 300 -20.89 26.35 -17.48
N ALA A 301 -19.64 25.99 -17.14
CA ALA A 301 -18.45 26.54 -17.79
C ALA A 301 -18.25 26.03 -19.22
N ARG A 302 -18.78 24.85 -19.55
CA ARG A 302 -18.80 24.33 -20.94
C ARG A 302 -19.84 25.06 -21.81
N ASP A 303 -20.96 25.50 -21.22
CA ASP A 303 -22.01 26.25 -21.93
C ASP A 303 -21.67 27.74 -22.17
N ILE A 304 -20.70 28.29 -21.43
CA ILE A 304 -20.18 29.66 -21.65
C ILE A 304 -19.10 29.68 -22.74
N ALA A 305 -18.34 28.58 -22.89
CA ALA A 305 -17.23 28.48 -23.84
C ALA A 305 -17.66 28.20 -25.30
N ASP A 306 -18.94 27.90 -25.55
CA ASP A 306 -19.46 27.68 -26.91
C ASP A 306 -20.65 28.62 -27.23
N PRO A 307 -20.38 29.88 -27.62
CA PRO A 307 -21.41 30.82 -28.07
C PRO A 307 -22.20 30.32 -29.29
N TRP A 308 -21.63 29.37 -30.05
CA TRP A 308 -22.19 28.88 -31.30
C TRP A 308 -23.36 27.92 -31.08
N ARG A 309 -23.37 27.13 -30.00
CA ARG A 309 -24.50 26.27 -29.64
C ARG A 309 -25.77 27.05 -29.31
N ARG A 310 -25.67 28.19 -28.61
CA ARG A 310 -26.82 29.06 -28.32
C ARG A 310 -27.41 29.71 -29.59
N ARG A 311 -26.59 29.95 -30.61
CA ARG A 311 -27.04 30.52 -31.89
C ARG A 311 -27.78 29.51 -32.77
N GLN A 312 -27.45 28.22 -32.70
CA GLN A 312 -28.10 27.20 -33.51
C GLN A 312 -29.47 26.75 -32.98
N GLY A 313 -29.76 26.94 -31.68
CA GLY A 313 -31.06 26.62 -31.08
C GLY A 313 -32.19 27.62 -31.39
N ARG A 314 -31.88 28.83 -31.89
CA ARG A 314 -32.87 29.89 -32.16
C ARG A 314 -33.35 29.98 -33.62
N ARG A 315 -32.85 29.13 -34.52
CA ARG A 315 -33.24 29.13 -35.95
C ARG A 315 -33.77 27.77 -36.39
N ARG A 316 -34.98 27.42 -35.96
CA ARG A 316 -35.82 26.46 -36.70
C ARG A 316 -37.21 27.06 -36.89
N PRO A 317 -37.60 27.45 -38.12
CA PRO A 317 -38.99 27.77 -38.42
C PRO A 317 -39.80 26.48 -38.29
N GLN A 318 -40.84 26.54 -37.48
CA GLN A 318 -41.80 25.46 -37.26
C GLN A 318 -42.73 25.40 -38.49
N TYR A 319 -42.39 24.55 -39.46
CA TYR A 319 -43.28 24.26 -40.59
C TYR A 319 -44.46 23.41 -40.09
N GLN A 320 -45.58 24.08 -39.77
CA GLN A 320 -46.87 23.44 -39.55
C GLN A 320 -47.43 22.92 -40.88
N GLY A 321 -47.13 21.66 -41.20
CA GLY A 321 -47.81 20.92 -42.26
C GLY A 321 -49.14 20.36 -41.75
N ARG A 322 -50.24 21.08 -42.01
CA ARG A 322 -51.61 20.55 -41.97
C ARG A 322 -51.71 19.34 -42.90
N ARG A 323 -52.06 18.15 -42.39
CA ARG A 323 -52.80 17.15 -43.17
C ARG A 323 -53.97 16.58 -42.37
N ARG A 324 -55.11 16.64 -43.05
CA ARG A 324 -56.48 16.36 -42.65
C ARG A 324 -56.71 14.90 -42.27
N SER A 325 -57.59 14.74 -41.28
CA SER A 325 -58.41 13.56 -41.01
C SER A 325 -59.43 13.27 -42.12
N GLN A 326 -59.63 11.98 -42.40
CA GLN A 326 -60.78 11.27 -43.04
C GLN A 326 -60.17 10.05 -43.78
N HIS A 327 -60.69 8.83 -43.80
CA HIS A 327 -62.00 8.28 -43.50
C HIS A 327 -61.85 6.73 -43.50
N GLN A 328 -62.75 6.02 -42.77
CA GLN A 328 -63.26 4.65 -43.06
C GLN A 328 -62.25 3.48 -42.97
N GLY A 329 -62.57 2.29 -42.47
CA GLY A 329 -63.82 1.71 -42.00
C GLY A 329 -63.64 0.18 -41.99
N ARG A 330 -64.30 -0.49 -41.03
CA ARG A 330 -64.77 -1.90 -41.03
C ARG A 330 -63.75 -3.02 -41.34
N HIS A 331 -63.52 -3.91 -40.37
CA HIS A 331 -64.17 -5.24 -40.32
C HIS A 331 -63.78 -6.00 -39.04
N ARG A 332 -64.76 -6.76 -38.53
CA ARG A 332 -64.80 -7.47 -37.25
C ARG A 332 -64.54 -9.00 -37.50
N PRO A 333 -64.71 -9.93 -36.53
CA PRO A 333 -63.71 -10.90 -36.03
C PRO A 333 -64.03 -12.38 -36.39
N ARG A 334 -63.16 -13.34 -35.99
CA ARG A 334 -63.41 -14.80 -35.71
C ARG A 334 -62.10 -15.59 -35.82
N ARG A 335 -61.82 -16.74 -35.18
CA ARG A 335 -62.30 -17.53 -34.03
C ARG A 335 -61.42 -18.82 -34.03
N LEU A 336 -61.23 -19.44 -32.86
CA LEU A 336 -61.07 -20.92 -32.64
C LEU A 336 -59.73 -21.56 -33.13
N ARG A 337 -59.13 -22.60 -32.53
CA ARG A 337 -59.51 -23.64 -31.54
C ARG A 337 -58.29 -24.48 -31.12
N HIS A 338 -58.33 -25.05 -29.90
CA HIS A 338 -57.92 -26.41 -29.40
C HIS A 338 -56.64 -27.11 -29.93
N MET A 339 -55.82 -27.85 -29.16
CA MET A 339 -56.07 -28.95 -28.19
C MET A 339 -54.76 -29.19 -27.39
N ASN A 340 -54.70 -29.22 -26.05
CA ASN A 340 -54.85 -30.37 -25.12
C ASN A 340 -54.39 -31.77 -25.60
N PHE A 341 -53.48 -32.40 -24.84
CA PHE A 341 -53.52 -33.75 -24.20
C PHE A 341 -52.13 -33.98 -23.52
N LEU A 342 -51.98 -34.12 -22.19
CA LEU A 342 -52.21 -35.30 -21.31
C LEU A 342 -51.47 -36.56 -21.81
N ASN A 343 -50.84 -37.43 -21.03
CA ASN A 343 -50.55 -37.62 -19.60
C ASN A 343 -49.74 -38.95 -19.50
N SER A 344 -49.22 -39.25 -18.30
CA SER A 344 -48.97 -40.61 -17.77
C SER A 344 -47.68 -41.32 -18.24
N SER A 345 -46.98 -42.14 -17.46
CA SER A 345 -47.05 -42.56 -16.04
C SER A 345 -45.95 -43.62 -15.80
N GLY A 346 -45.55 -43.79 -14.54
CA GLY A 346 -44.97 -45.03 -13.98
C GLY A 346 -43.45 -45.18 -14.14
N SER A 347 -42.69 -45.78 -13.22
CA SER A 347 -42.97 -46.44 -11.93
C SER A 347 -41.62 -46.89 -11.34
N SER A 348 -41.48 -46.77 -10.01
CA SER A 348 -40.74 -47.61 -9.05
C SER A 348 -39.57 -48.54 -9.48
N LYS A 349 -38.48 -48.51 -8.69
CA LYS A 349 -37.70 -49.64 -8.09
C LYS A 349 -36.53 -49.04 -7.26
N SER A 350 -36.55 -49.05 -5.93
CA SER A 350 -36.23 -50.12 -4.93
C SER A 350 -34.73 -50.35 -4.65
N CYS A 351 -34.39 -50.23 -3.35
CA CYS A 351 -33.26 -50.67 -2.51
C CYS A 351 -32.19 -51.69 -2.96
N GLY A 352 -31.04 -51.61 -2.26
CA GLY A 352 -30.03 -52.65 -2.00
C GLY A 352 -28.71 -52.38 -2.73
N SER A 353 -27.51 -52.33 -2.11
CA SER A 353 -27.00 -52.91 -0.86
C SER A 353 -25.82 -52.08 -0.35
#